data_AF-A0A9X3MU13-F1
#
_entry.id   AF-A0A9X3MU13-F1
#
_cell.length_a   1.000
_cell.length_b   1.000
_cell.length_c   1.000
_cell.angle_alpha   90.00
_cell.angle_beta   90.00
_cell.angle_gamma   90.00
#
_symmetry.space_group_name_H-M   'P 1'
#
loop_
_entity.id
_entity.type
_entity.pdbx_description
1 polymer ?
#
loop_
_entity_poly.entity_id
_entity_poly.type
_entity_poly.pdbx_seq_one_letter_code
_entity_poly.pdbx_strand_id
1 'polypeptide(L)'
;MSTIAFVAAFVVLGLGTLLFAMSGGKGGVGTVLHSQSRGSRRFATFAFVVSLLVLGVAVPAAVIASDKDNDDIPHAGITNLTANEKHGQELFGRRCGLCHTLKAANAVAQVGPNLDQLAPNKQFVLDAINKGRANGNGQMPAQIYTGQDAEDVAEFVAKSVGTDKPSGG
;
A
#
# COMPACT_ATOMS: atom_id res chain seq x y z
N MET A 1 -6.06 -1.47 8.67
CA MET A 1 -6.49 -2.74 9.32
C MET A 1 -6.21 -3.98 8.47
N SER A 2 -6.21 -3.89 7.13
CA SER A 2 -6.00 -5.03 6.22
C SER A 2 -4.61 -5.67 6.26
N THR A 3 -3.55 -4.89 6.52
CA THR A 3 -2.17 -5.40 6.62
C THR A 3 -1.94 -6.26 7.87
N ILE A 4 -2.53 -5.88 9.01
CA ILE A 4 -2.41 -6.64 10.27
C ILE A 4 -3.15 -7.98 10.13
N ALA A 5 -4.34 -7.99 9.52
CA ALA A 5 -5.07 -9.23 9.25
C ALA A 5 -4.30 -10.16 8.29
N PHE A 6 -3.68 -9.57 7.26
CA PHE A 6 -2.82 -10.30 6.32
C PHE A 6 -1.60 -10.91 7.02
N VAL A 7 -0.86 -10.12 7.81
CA VAL A 7 0.32 -10.58 8.56
C VAL A 7 -0.08 -11.64 9.60
N ALA A 8 -1.18 -11.44 10.33
CA ALA A 8 -1.69 -12.41 11.30
C ALA A 8 -2.05 -13.74 10.65
N ALA A 9 -2.67 -13.72 9.46
CA ALA A 9 -2.97 -14.93 8.70
C ALA A 9 -1.69 -15.69 8.32
N PHE A 10 -0.65 -15.00 7.84
CA PHE A 10 0.64 -15.62 7.52
C PHE A 10 1.39 -16.11 8.77
N VAL A 11 1.30 -15.40 9.90
CA VAL A 11 1.89 -15.84 11.18
C VAL A 11 1.18 -17.10 11.68
N VAL A 12 -0.15 -17.18 11.61
CA VAL A 12 -0.90 -18.37 12.01
C VAL A 12 -0.60 -19.56 11.09
N LEU A 13 -0.52 -19.34 9.78
CA LEU A 13 -0.12 -20.39 8.83
C LEU A 13 1.34 -20.84 9.05
N GLY A 14 2.26 -19.91 9.28
CA GLY A 14 3.66 -20.20 9.58
C GLY A 14 3.85 -20.95 10.89
N LEU A 15 3.19 -20.51 11.96
CA LEU A 15 3.24 -21.18 13.26
C LEU A 15 2.54 -22.54 13.20
N GLY A 16 1.42 -22.66 12.49
CA GLY A 16 0.71 -23.92 12.28
C GLY A 16 1.54 -24.95 11.52
N THR A 17 2.22 -24.54 10.45
CA THR A 17 3.12 -25.43 9.69
C THR A 17 4.37 -25.79 10.49
N LEU A 18 4.93 -24.86 11.28
CA LEU A 18 6.07 -25.10 12.14
C LEU A 18 5.74 -26.06 13.29
N LEU A 19 4.59 -25.89 13.94
CA LEU A 19 4.12 -26.82 14.98
C LEU A 19 3.79 -28.20 14.41
N PHE A 20 3.24 -28.27 13.19
CA PHE A 20 3.03 -29.53 12.47
C PHE A 20 4.36 -30.22 12.11
N ALA A 21 5.39 -29.45 11.76
CA ALA A 21 6.73 -30.01 11.50
C ALA A 21 7.44 -30.45 12.78
N MET A 22 7.35 -29.67 13.87
CA MET A 22 7.98 -29.99 15.16
C MET A 22 7.31 -31.15 15.89
N SER A 23 6.01 -31.36 15.70
CA SER A 23 5.30 -32.55 16.19
C SER A 23 5.70 -33.85 15.47
N GLY A 24 6.52 -33.75 14.40
CA GLY A 24 7.14 -34.88 13.69
C GLY A 24 8.48 -35.38 14.27
N GLY A 25 8.85 -35.02 15.51
CA GLY A 25 10.12 -35.41 16.15
C GLY A 25 10.20 -36.88 16.62
N LYS A 26 11.43 -37.45 16.57
CA LYS A 26 11.84 -38.84 16.88
C LYS A 26 11.33 -39.34 18.24
N GLY A 27 10.14 -39.95 18.30
CA GLY A 27 9.69 -40.62 19.51
C GLY A 27 8.23 -41.11 19.54
N GLY A 28 7.39 -40.73 18.58
CA GLY A 28 5.96 -41.11 18.64
C GLY A 28 5.26 -41.28 17.30
N VAL A 29 5.97 -41.22 16.17
CA VAL A 29 5.35 -41.34 14.84
C VAL A 29 5.01 -42.80 14.48
N GLY A 30 5.64 -43.79 15.13
CA GLY A 30 5.38 -45.21 14.88
C GLY A 30 4.02 -45.74 15.36
N THR A 31 3.41 -45.11 16.37
CA THR A 31 2.21 -45.65 17.03
C THR A 31 0.94 -44.89 16.68
N VAL A 32 1.03 -43.60 16.31
CA VAL A 32 -0.13 -42.78 15.90
C VAL A 32 -0.42 -42.90 14.39
N LEU A 33 0.56 -43.35 13.59
CA LEU A 33 0.38 -43.62 12.17
C LEU A 33 -0.45 -44.89 11.87
N HIS A 34 -0.72 -45.75 12.87
CA HIS A 34 -1.39 -47.03 12.64
C HIS A 34 -2.93 -46.99 12.72
N SER A 35 -3.54 -45.83 12.99
CA SER A 35 -5.00 -45.67 13.09
C SER A 35 -5.62 -44.68 12.08
N GLN A 36 -4.80 -43.90 11.36
CA GLN A 36 -5.35 -43.00 10.35
C GLN A 36 -5.80 -43.79 9.10
N SER A 37 -7.11 -43.91 8.95
CA SER A 37 -7.73 -44.48 7.75
C SER A 37 -7.31 -43.69 6.51
N ARG A 38 -7.21 -44.37 5.36
CA ARG A 38 -6.90 -43.72 4.07
C ARG A 38 -7.85 -42.54 3.74
N GLY A 39 -9.05 -42.52 4.35
CA GLY A 39 -10.03 -41.45 4.25
C GLY A 39 -9.63 -40.17 4.99
N SER A 40 -9.08 -40.25 6.20
CA SER A 40 -8.69 -39.06 6.98
C SER A 40 -7.58 -38.27 6.30
N ARG A 41 -6.61 -38.98 5.71
CA ARG A 41 -5.48 -38.36 5.02
C ARG A 41 -5.90 -37.64 3.73
N ARG A 42 -6.86 -38.22 2.99
CA ARG A 42 -7.44 -37.61 1.77
C ARG A 42 -8.33 -36.41 2.10
N PHE A 43 -9.10 -36.49 3.18
CA PHE A 43 -9.90 -35.37 3.67
C PHE A 43 -9.01 -34.20 4.11
N ALA A 44 -7.94 -34.47 4.86
CA ALA A 44 -7.01 -33.44 5.31
C ALA A 44 -6.32 -32.73 4.14
N THR A 45 -5.90 -33.46 3.11
CA THR A 45 -5.31 -32.86 1.91
C THR A 45 -6.33 -32.05 1.10
N PHE A 46 -7.55 -32.55 0.95
CA PHE A 46 -8.63 -31.81 0.29
C PHE A 46 -8.97 -30.50 1.02
N ALA A 47 -9.16 -30.55 2.34
CA ALA A 47 -9.46 -29.38 3.15
C ALA A 47 -8.34 -28.34 3.10
N PHE A 48 -7.07 -28.78 3.06
CA PHE A 48 -5.92 -27.90 2.93
C PHE A 48 -5.89 -27.19 1.56
N VAL A 49 -6.10 -27.92 0.46
CA VAL A 49 -6.13 -27.35 -0.89
C VAL A 49 -7.29 -26.37 -1.05
N VAL A 50 -8.49 -26.73 -0.57
CA VAL A 50 -9.66 -25.84 -0.60
C VAL A 50 -9.39 -24.57 0.21
N SER A 51 -8.80 -24.68 1.40
CA SER A 51 -8.46 -23.52 2.23
C SER A 51 -7.48 -22.58 1.52
N LEU A 52 -6.47 -23.11 0.82
CA LEU A 52 -5.52 -22.30 0.05
C LEU A 52 -6.19 -21.59 -1.13
N LEU A 53 -7.08 -22.27 -1.85
CA LEU A 53 -7.83 -21.66 -2.95
C LEU A 53 -8.77 -20.55 -2.45
N VAL A 54 -9.47 -20.79 -1.35
CA VAL A 54 -10.37 -19.81 -0.73
C VAL A 54 -9.57 -18.60 -0.25
N LEU A 55 -8.47 -18.79 0.49
CA LEU A 55 -7.63 -17.68 0.95
C LEU A 55 -6.98 -16.93 -0.23
N GLY A 56 -6.55 -17.66 -1.26
CA GLY A 56 -5.96 -17.09 -2.47
C GLY A 56 -6.90 -16.18 -3.26
N VAL A 57 -8.22 -16.38 -3.15
CA VAL A 57 -9.23 -15.51 -3.78
C VAL A 57 -9.79 -14.47 -2.81
N ALA A 58 -10.10 -14.89 -1.58
CA ALA A 58 -10.77 -14.04 -0.59
C ALA A 58 -9.89 -12.86 -0.15
N VAL A 59 -8.59 -13.09 0.04
CA VAL A 59 -7.67 -12.02 0.49
C VAL A 59 -7.51 -10.94 -0.58
N PRO A 60 -7.15 -11.24 -1.86
CA PRO A 60 -7.12 -10.22 -2.89
C PRO A 60 -8.47 -9.51 -3.09
N ALA A 61 -9.59 -10.24 -3.07
CA ALA A 61 -10.92 -9.64 -3.21
C ALA A 61 -11.23 -8.63 -2.09
N ALA A 62 -10.90 -8.96 -0.84
CA ALA A 62 -11.11 -8.07 0.30
C ALA A 62 -10.26 -6.78 0.20
N VAL A 63 -9.02 -6.89 -0.29
CA VAL A 63 -8.15 -5.72 -0.51
C VAL A 63 -8.73 -4.81 -1.60
N ILE A 64 -9.14 -5.38 -2.73
CA ILE A 64 -9.73 -4.61 -3.86
C ILE A 64 -11.05 -3.94 -3.47
N ALA A 65 -11.84 -4.57 -2.60
CA ALA A 65 -13.07 -3.98 -2.07
C ALA A 65 -12.78 -2.82 -1.10
N SER A 66 -11.74 -2.94 -0.28
CA SER A 66 -11.39 -1.91 0.71
C SER A 66 -10.91 -0.60 0.07
N ASP A 67 -10.29 -0.66 -1.10
CA ASP A 67 -9.72 0.52 -1.78
C ASP A 67 -10.78 1.44 -2.41
N LYS A 68 -11.97 0.89 -2.73
CA LYS A 68 -13.05 1.66 -3.35
C LYS A 68 -13.76 2.64 -2.41
N ASP A 69 -13.75 2.37 -1.10
CA ASP A 69 -14.55 3.12 -0.12
C ASP A 69 -13.73 3.94 0.89
N ASN A 70 -12.40 4.04 0.74
CA ASN A 70 -11.58 4.86 1.64
C ASN A 70 -11.15 6.16 0.95
N ASP A 71 -11.82 7.26 1.31
CA ASP A 71 -11.45 8.64 0.92
C ASP A 71 -10.67 9.36 2.03
N ASP A 72 -10.26 8.63 3.06
CA ASP A 72 -9.53 9.15 4.21
C ASP A 72 -8.12 8.58 4.25
N ILE A 73 -7.17 9.42 4.71
CA ILE A 73 -5.80 9.02 5.06
C ILE A 73 -5.60 9.31 6.56
N PRO A 74 -6.09 8.41 7.46
CA PRO A 74 -6.12 8.68 8.90
C PRO A 74 -4.73 8.95 9.49
N HIS A 75 -3.70 8.26 8.98
CA HIS A 75 -2.34 8.42 9.45
C HIS A 75 -1.77 9.81 9.14
N ALA A 76 -2.23 10.48 8.08
CA ALA A 76 -1.84 11.82 7.69
C ALA A 76 -2.82 12.91 8.15
N GLY A 77 -3.93 12.54 8.80
CA GLY A 77 -4.95 13.48 9.27
C GLY A 77 -5.77 14.13 8.14
N ILE A 78 -5.80 13.50 6.96
CA ILE A 78 -6.56 13.97 5.80
C ILE A 78 -7.83 13.15 5.71
N THR A 79 -8.97 13.83 5.53
CA THR A 79 -10.27 13.18 5.31
C THR A 79 -10.94 13.78 4.08
N ASN A 80 -11.90 13.05 3.52
CA ASN A 80 -12.71 13.48 2.37
C ASN A 80 -11.85 13.92 1.18
N LEU A 81 -11.07 12.98 0.63
CA LEU A 81 -10.41 13.15 -0.65
C LEU A 81 -11.46 13.30 -1.76
N THR A 82 -11.28 14.28 -2.64
CA THR A 82 -12.03 14.34 -3.90
C THR A 82 -11.53 13.26 -4.86
N ALA A 83 -12.31 12.96 -5.90
CA ALA A 83 -11.86 12.03 -6.95
C ALA A 83 -10.53 12.45 -7.60
N ASN A 84 -10.35 13.77 -7.78
CA ASN A 84 -9.12 14.35 -8.33
C ASN A 84 -7.94 14.19 -7.36
N GLU A 85 -8.14 14.43 -6.06
CA GLU A 85 -7.08 14.25 -5.07
C GLU A 85 -6.69 12.78 -4.90
N LYS A 86 -7.65 11.86 -5.02
CA LYS A 86 -7.40 10.41 -5.02
C LYS A 86 -6.59 10.00 -6.25
N HIS A 87 -6.96 10.49 -7.44
CA HIS A 87 -6.17 10.28 -8.66
C HIS A 87 -4.76 10.89 -8.53
N GLY A 88 -4.67 12.09 -7.96
CA GLY A 88 -3.41 12.76 -7.63
C GLY A 88 -2.53 11.96 -6.69
N GLN A 89 -3.10 11.32 -5.66
CA GLN A 89 -2.40 10.42 -4.76
C GLN A 89 -1.82 9.20 -5.49
N GLU A 90 -2.61 8.56 -6.37
CA GLU A 90 -2.15 7.43 -7.18
C GLU A 90 -1.00 7.83 -8.12
N LEU A 91 -1.17 8.94 -8.84
CA LEU A 91 -0.14 9.51 -9.72
C LEU A 91 1.13 9.88 -8.96
N PHE A 92 0.99 10.45 -7.76
CA PHE A 92 2.11 10.77 -6.88
C PHE A 92 2.88 9.49 -6.53
N GLY A 93 2.20 8.44 -6.08
CA GLY A 93 2.82 7.17 -5.74
C GLY A 93 3.59 6.53 -6.90
N ARG A 94 3.08 6.65 -8.14
CA ARG A 94 3.71 6.07 -9.34
C ARG A 94 5.04 6.70 -9.74
N ARG A 95 5.22 8.01 -9.55
CA ARG A 95 6.38 8.75 -10.09
C ARG A 95 7.07 9.64 -9.06
N CYS A 96 6.31 10.38 -8.27
CA CYS A 96 6.85 11.38 -7.34
C CYS A 96 7.38 10.73 -6.05
N GLY A 97 6.69 9.70 -5.53
CA GLY A 97 7.04 8.98 -4.31
C GLY A 97 8.36 8.19 -4.39
N LEU A 98 8.88 7.99 -5.61
CA LEU A 98 10.21 7.39 -5.83
C LEU A 98 11.35 8.32 -5.43
N CYS A 99 11.09 9.63 -5.37
CA CYS A 99 12.10 10.64 -5.05
C CYS A 99 11.77 11.43 -3.79
N HIS A 100 10.49 11.71 -3.53
CA HIS A 100 10.07 12.59 -2.45
C HIS A 100 9.50 11.84 -1.25
N THR A 101 9.69 12.42 -0.06
CA THR A 101 8.96 12.02 1.14
C THR A 101 7.65 12.80 1.20
N LEU A 102 6.55 12.09 1.43
CA LEU A 102 5.23 12.65 1.69
C LEU A 102 4.40 11.62 2.48
N LYS A 103 4.07 11.96 3.72
CA LYS A 103 3.36 11.06 4.64
C LYS A 103 1.99 10.63 4.10
N ALA A 104 1.26 11.54 3.47
CA ALA A 104 -0.05 11.27 2.88
C ALA A 104 -0.04 10.21 1.77
N ALA A 105 1.09 10.01 1.10
CA ALA A 105 1.27 9.00 0.07
C ALA A 105 2.10 7.79 0.54
N ASN A 106 2.39 7.68 1.84
CA ASN A 106 3.34 6.70 2.39
C ASN A 106 4.71 6.70 1.69
N ALA A 107 5.12 7.86 1.15
CA ALA A 107 6.37 8.00 0.44
C ALA A 107 7.48 8.44 1.38
N VAL A 108 8.65 7.80 1.29
CA VAL A 108 9.79 7.98 2.22
C VAL A 108 11.12 8.19 1.50
N ALA A 109 11.08 8.42 0.18
CA ALA A 109 12.29 8.62 -0.60
C ALA A 109 12.96 9.97 -0.26
N GLN A 110 14.30 9.99 -0.32
CA GLN A 110 15.13 11.13 0.10
C GLN A 110 15.99 11.67 -1.04
N VAL A 111 15.62 11.40 -2.29
CA VAL A 111 16.32 11.93 -3.48
C VAL A 111 15.96 13.39 -3.69
N GLY A 112 14.68 13.72 -3.53
CA GLY A 112 14.15 15.08 -3.52
C GLY A 112 13.85 15.56 -2.10
N PRO A 113 13.45 16.83 -1.95
CA PRO A 113 13.06 17.38 -0.66
C PRO A 113 11.88 16.61 -0.05
N ASN A 114 11.85 16.59 1.28
CA ASN A 114 10.70 16.16 2.05
C ASN A 114 9.58 17.19 1.91
N LEU A 115 8.45 16.77 1.34
CA LEU A 115 7.33 17.66 1.05
C LEU A 115 6.52 17.99 2.30
N ASP A 116 6.47 17.08 3.29
CA ASP A 116 5.85 17.37 4.60
C ASP A 116 6.56 18.53 5.32
N GLN A 117 7.87 18.68 5.10
CA GLN A 117 8.68 19.77 5.66
C GLN A 117 8.68 21.02 4.78
N LEU A 118 8.78 20.84 3.47
CA LEU A 118 8.79 21.96 2.51
C LEU A 118 7.42 22.67 2.48
N ALA A 119 6.34 21.93 2.71
CA ALA A 119 4.96 22.39 2.65
C ALA A 119 4.67 23.27 1.41
N PRO A 120 4.92 22.78 0.18
CA PRO A 120 4.70 23.58 -1.03
C PRO A 120 3.21 23.83 -1.27
N ASN A 121 2.87 24.97 -1.87
CA ASN A 121 1.51 25.23 -2.36
C ASN A 121 1.31 24.61 -3.76
N LYS A 122 0.04 24.52 -4.21
CA LYS A 122 -0.33 23.92 -5.50
C LYS A 122 0.46 24.52 -6.68
N GLN A 123 0.58 25.85 -6.74
CA GLN A 123 1.28 26.54 -7.83
C GLN A 123 2.77 26.18 -7.89
N PHE A 124 3.43 26.06 -6.73
CA PHE A 124 4.83 25.65 -6.66
C PHE A 124 5.01 24.22 -7.16
N VAL A 125 4.08 23.31 -6.79
CA VAL A 125 4.12 21.92 -7.26
C VAL A 125 3.92 21.86 -8.77
N LEU A 126 2.96 22.59 -9.33
CA LEU A 126 2.76 22.69 -10.79
C LEU A 126 3.99 23.25 -11.51
N ASP A 127 4.61 24.30 -10.99
CA ASP A 127 5.85 24.86 -11.55
C ASP A 127 6.96 23.80 -11.57
N ALA A 128 7.12 23.07 -10.46
CA ALA A 128 8.13 22.02 -10.34
C ALA A 128 7.86 20.85 -11.31
N ILE A 129 6.60 20.40 -11.45
CA ILE A 129 6.22 19.36 -12.40
C ILE A 129 6.51 19.82 -13.84
N ASN A 130 6.18 21.06 -14.18
CA ASN A 130 6.28 21.56 -15.54
C ASN A 130 7.72 21.88 -15.96
N LYS A 131 8.48 22.54 -15.09
CA LYS A 131 9.83 23.04 -15.43
C LYS A 131 10.95 22.13 -14.96
N GLY A 132 10.68 21.23 -14.02
CA GLY A 132 11.71 20.47 -13.33
C GLY A 132 12.65 21.38 -12.54
N ARG A 133 13.77 20.82 -12.06
CA ARG A 133 14.80 21.53 -11.29
C ARG A 133 16.23 21.26 -11.77
N ALA A 134 16.39 20.53 -12.89
CA ALA A 134 17.69 20.16 -13.50
C ALA A 134 18.65 21.33 -13.78
N ASN A 135 18.14 22.56 -13.93
CA ASN A 135 18.95 23.76 -14.22
C ASN A 135 19.52 24.44 -12.96
N GLY A 136 20.14 23.66 -12.06
CA GLY A 136 20.86 24.16 -10.88
C GLY A 136 20.13 24.11 -9.55
N ASN A 137 18.89 23.61 -9.51
CA ASN A 137 18.07 23.51 -8.29
C ASN A 137 17.72 22.06 -7.90
N GLY A 138 18.35 21.07 -8.53
CA GLY A 138 18.12 19.64 -8.27
C GLY A 138 18.20 18.79 -9.54
N GLN A 139 17.79 17.53 -9.44
CA GLN A 139 17.75 16.57 -10.57
C GLN A 139 16.31 16.23 -10.99
N MET A 140 15.31 16.96 -10.49
CA MET A 140 13.91 16.71 -10.82
C MET A 140 13.67 16.96 -12.32
N PRO A 141 13.20 15.95 -13.08
CA PRO A 141 12.89 16.12 -14.50
C PRO A 141 11.66 17.02 -14.69
N ALA A 142 11.60 17.64 -15.86
CA ALA A 142 10.45 18.45 -16.29
C ALA A 142 9.35 17.58 -16.92
N GLN A 143 8.13 18.10 -16.98
CA GLN A 143 6.98 17.50 -17.67
C GLN A 143 6.68 16.05 -17.23
N ILE A 144 6.77 15.77 -15.92
CA ILE A 144 6.49 14.43 -15.36
C ILE A 144 5.03 14.02 -15.59
N TYR A 145 4.13 15.01 -15.50
CA TYR A 145 2.72 14.96 -15.85
C TYR A 145 2.32 16.25 -16.56
N THR A 146 1.18 16.23 -17.25
CA THR A 146 0.64 17.37 -18.00
C THR A 146 -0.88 17.43 -17.85
N GLY A 147 -1.48 18.60 -18.11
CA GLY A 147 -2.93 18.76 -18.04
C GLY A 147 -3.49 18.41 -16.66
N GLN A 148 -4.62 17.71 -16.65
CA GLN A 148 -5.34 17.36 -15.42
C GLN A 148 -4.51 16.51 -14.46
N ASP A 149 -3.69 15.58 -14.96
CA ASP A 149 -2.83 14.75 -14.10
C ASP A 149 -1.84 15.60 -13.27
N ALA A 150 -1.33 16.70 -13.84
CA ALA A 150 -0.45 17.60 -13.11
C ALA A 150 -1.21 18.40 -12.04
N GLU A 151 -2.42 18.86 -12.37
CA GLU A 151 -3.32 19.56 -11.45
C GLU A 151 -3.70 18.69 -10.25
N ASP A 152 -4.09 17.45 -10.52
CA ASP A 152 -4.53 16.48 -9.51
C ASP A 152 -3.40 16.14 -8.53
N VAL A 153 -2.19 15.89 -9.04
CA VAL A 153 -1.00 15.69 -8.20
C VAL A 153 -0.69 16.93 -7.36
N ALA A 154 -0.75 18.12 -7.97
CA ALA A 154 -0.42 19.35 -7.26
C ALA A 154 -1.44 19.69 -6.17
N GLU A 155 -2.72 19.44 -6.43
CA GLU A 155 -3.82 19.60 -5.48
C GLU A 155 -3.69 18.63 -4.32
N PHE A 156 -3.45 17.35 -4.61
CA PHE A 156 -3.22 16.34 -3.59
C PHE A 156 -2.02 16.70 -2.69
N VAL A 157 -0.88 17.11 -3.27
CA VAL A 157 0.31 17.49 -2.49
C VAL A 157 0.03 18.71 -1.61
N ALA A 158 -0.65 19.73 -2.13
CA ALA A 158 -0.98 20.93 -1.36
C ALA A 158 -1.92 20.61 -0.19
N LYS A 159 -2.98 19.84 -0.44
CA LYS A 159 -3.89 19.37 0.63
C LYS A 159 -3.17 18.53 1.67
N SER A 160 -2.23 17.69 1.22
CA SER A 160 -1.47 16.80 2.10
C SER A 160 -0.63 17.54 3.16
N VAL A 161 -0.27 18.79 2.88
CA VAL A 161 0.58 19.62 3.74
C VAL A 161 -0.17 20.86 4.27
N GLY A 162 -1.49 20.92 4.07
CA GLY A 162 -2.36 22.00 4.57
C GLY A 162 -2.16 23.36 3.87
N THR A 163 -1.79 23.35 2.59
CA THR A 163 -1.55 24.56 1.77
C THR A 163 -2.54 24.71 0.61
N ASP A 164 -3.65 23.99 0.66
CA ASP A 164 -4.84 24.09 -0.19
C ASP A 164 -5.58 25.42 0.07
N LYS A 165 -4.92 26.56 -0.12
CA LYS A 165 -5.64 27.83 -0.22
C LYS A 165 -6.42 27.82 -1.54
N PRO A 166 -7.73 28.18 -1.53
CA PRO A 166 -8.43 28.47 -2.76
C PRO A 166 -7.68 29.62 -3.43
N SER A 167 -7.22 29.40 -4.65
CA SER A 167 -6.78 30.48 -5.53
C SER A 167 -7.99 31.34 -5.88
N GLY A 168 -8.32 32.28 -4.99
CA GLY A 168 -9.37 33.27 -5.17
C GLY A 168 -8.79 34.67 -4.96
N GLY A 169 -8.69 35.43 -6.06
CA GLY A 169 -8.29 36.84 -6.10
C GLY A 169 -7.23 37.11 -7.15
#